data_AF-A0A1X4I273-F1
#
_entry.id   AF-A0A1X4I273-F1
#
_cell.length_a   1.000
_cell.length_b   1.000
_cell.length_c   1.000
_cell.angle_alpha   90.00
_cell.angle_beta   90.00
_cell.angle_gamma   90.00
#
_symmetry.space_group_name_H-M   'P 1'
#
loop_
_entity.id
_entity.type
_entity.pdbx_description
1 polymer ?
#
loop_
_entity_poly.entity_id
_entity_poly.type
_entity_poly.pdbx_seq_one_letter_code
_entity_poly.pdbx_strand_id
1 'polypeptide(L)'
;MRTVKSTQRHGPAEGTDGTALELLVHGVGGTTPQEMLDDPRTVRITGDDIAAVFRRADDADAERRPAGGREGPVPEAYVWCNLTSGNSTRALWLLLLPFMVVNLAHWMRPTAHGRRRAVRLYGLLVRLAGLSLTVLLVAAACEVALDLAAWQCAGTRACAERHSWLGFLSPGTSDGGWWSTPGRRLALAALVPAALTGLLWFLALRTWSAYESQQPMT
;
A
#
# COMPACT_ATOMS: atom_id res chain seq x y z
N MET A 1 -25.45 -46.17 -26.92
CA MET A 1 -24.02 -45.97 -26.65
C MET A 1 -23.89 -44.71 -25.78
N ARG A 2 -23.90 -44.88 -24.44
CA ARG A 2 -23.85 -43.80 -23.45
C ARG A 2 -22.42 -43.72 -22.89
N THR A 3 -21.76 -42.58 -23.09
CA THR A 3 -20.42 -42.33 -22.57
C THR A 3 -20.54 -41.91 -21.10
N VAL A 4 -20.13 -42.79 -20.19
CA VAL A 4 -20.04 -42.49 -18.76
C VAL A 4 -18.83 -41.59 -18.55
N LYS A 5 -19.07 -40.37 -18.06
CA LYS A 5 -18.04 -39.40 -17.68
C LYS A 5 -17.43 -39.87 -16.35
N SER A 6 -16.21 -40.40 -16.41
CA SER A 6 -15.44 -40.82 -15.23
C SER A 6 -15.35 -39.67 -14.22
N THR A 7 -15.99 -39.86 -13.06
CA THR A 7 -15.87 -38.98 -11.91
C THR A 7 -14.54 -39.33 -11.24
N GLN A 8 -13.49 -38.56 -11.49
CA GLN A 8 -12.26 -38.69 -10.71
C GLN A 8 -12.56 -38.27 -9.27
N ARG A 9 -12.74 -39.26 -8.39
CA ARG A 9 -12.54 -39.07 -6.95
C ARG A 9 -11.06 -38.85 -6.74
N HIS A 10 -10.68 -37.64 -6.32
CA HIS A 10 -9.37 -37.41 -5.75
C HIS A 10 -9.33 -38.20 -4.44
N GLY A 11 -8.57 -39.29 -4.42
CA GLY A 11 -8.22 -39.97 -3.18
C GLY A 11 -7.39 -39.05 -2.28
N PRO A 12 -7.37 -39.28 -0.96
CA PRO A 12 -6.57 -38.47 -0.06
C PRO A 12 -5.09 -38.59 -0.47
N ALA A 13 -4.45 -37.45 -0.70
CA ALA A 13 -3.01 -37.39 -0.86
C ALA A 13 -2.37 -37.79 0.48
N GLU A 14 -1.85 -39.00 0.55
CA GLU A 14 -0.96 -39.41 1.64
C GLU A 14 0.33 -38.57 1.55
N GLY A 15 0.60 -37.79 2.60
CA GLY A 15 1.90 -37.17 2.81
C GLY A 15 1.92 -35.65 2.95
N THR A 16 1.25 -35.10 3.97
CA THR A 16 1.81 -34.02 4.79
C THR A 16 1.38 -34.27 6.23
N ASP A 17 2.34 -34.51 7.12
CA ASP A 17 2.14 -34.65 8.58
C ASP A 17 1.89 -33.27 9.23
N GLY A 18 1.06 -32.46 8.56
CA GLY A 18 0.81 -31.06 8.87
C GLY A 18 -0.67 -30.81 9.11
N THR A 19 -0.98 -29.95 10.06
CA THR A 19 -2.35 -29.54 10.37
C THR A 19 -2.98 -28.85 9.15
N ALA A 20 -4.08 -29.40 8.62
CA ALA A 20 -4.81 -28.77 7.53
C ALA A 20 -5.48 -27.48 8.03
N LEU A 21 -5.41 -26.40 7.25
CA LEU A 21 -5.99 -25.09 7.56
C LEU A 21 -7.11 -24.72 6.57
N GLU A 22 -8.16 -24.09 7.08
CA GLU A 22 -9.26 -23.53 6.29
C GLU A 22 -9.31 -22.01 6.49
N LEU A 23 -9.09 -21.24 5.42
CA LEU A 23 -9.14 -19.78 5.48
C LEU A 23 -10.53 -19.25 5.13
N LEU A 24 -11.24 -18.76 6.14
CA LEU A 24 -12.51 -18.07 6.01
C LEU A 24 -12.26 -16.59 5.70
N VAL A 25 -12.90 -16.08 4.65
CA VAL A 25 -12.78 -14.68 4.23
C VAL A 25 -14.17 -14.08 4.10
N HIS A 26 -14.43 -13.00 4.85
CA HIS A 26 -15.73 -12.33 4.77
C HIS A 26 -15.86 -11.47 3.50
N GLY A 27 -17.11 -11.27 3.05
CA GLY A 27 -17.45 -10.31 1.98
C GLY A 27 -17.33 -8.85 2.45
N VAL A 28 -17.97 -7.90 1.78
CA VAL A 28 -17.81 -6.46 2.09
C VAL A 28 -18.51 -6.03 3.40
N GLY A 29 -19.28 -6.92 4.03
CA GLY A 29 -20.14 -6.60 5.18
C GLY A 29 -19.45 -6.43 6.55
N GLY A 30 -18.13 -6.64 6.64
CA GLY A 30 -17.40 -6.44 7.89
C GLY A 30 -17.74 -7.40 9.02
N THR A 31 -18.00 -8.66 8.68
CA THR A 31 -18.25 -9.75 9.63
C THR A 31 -17.10 -9.89 10.64
N THR A 32 -17.46 -10.07 11.91
CA THR A 32 -16.49 -10.21 12.99
C THR A 32 -15.82 -11.58 12.98
N PRO A 33 -14.61 -11.73 13.55
CA PRO A 33 -13.96 -13.04 13.63
C PRO A 33 -14.78 -14.03 14.47
N GLN A 34 -15.54 -13.55 15.47
CA GLN A 34 -16.43 -14.39 16.29
C GLN A 34 -17.57 -14.99 15.48
N GLU A 35 -18.18 -14.19 14.59
CA GLU A 35 -19.23 -14.66 13.69
C GLU A 35 -18.68 -15.60 12.60
N MET A 36 -17.50 -15.29 12.04
CA MET A 36 -16.86 -16.15 11.04
C MET A 36 -16.47 -17.52 11.61
N LEU A 37 -15.96 -17.52 12.83
CA LEU A 37 -15.51 -18.74 13.50
C LEU A 37 -16.59 -19.41 14.32
N ASP A 38 -17.80 -18.83 14.45
CA ASP A 38 -18.87 -19.30 15.34
C ASP A 38 -18.35 -19.62 16.76
N ASP A 39 -17.49 -18.73 17.29
CA ASP A 39 -16.87 -18.87 18.60
C ASP A 39 -16.62 -17.49 19.23
N PRO A 40 -17.10 -17.23 20.46
CA PRO A 40 -16.85 -15.94 21.12
C PRO A 40 -15.40 -15.74 21.55
N ARG A 41 -14.62 -16.81 21.71
CA ARG A 41 -13.22 -16.78 22.16
C ARG A 41 -12.29 -16.89 20.96
N THR A 42 -12.10 -15.78 20.26
CA THR A 42 -11.13 -15.69 19.16
C THR A 42 -9.83 -15.03 19.61
N VAL A 43 -8.72 -15.46 19.00
CA VAL A 43 -7.39 -14.93 19.25
C VAL A 43 -6.73 -14.53 17.94
N ARG A 44 -6.04 -13.38 17.92
CA ARG A 44 -5.27 -12.93 16.76
C ARG A 44 -3.97 -13.72 16.69
N ILE A 45 -3.78 -14.43 15.59
CA ILE A 45 -2.58 -15.24 15.34
C ILE A 45 -1.51 -14.42 14.64
N THR A 46 -1.91 -13.59 13.68
CA THR A 46 -1.00 -12.72 12.93
C THR A 46 -1.73 -11.50 12.39
N GLY A 47 -0.97 -10.51 11.94
CA GLY A 47 -1.47 -9.23 11.46
C GLY A 47 -1.64 -8.19 12.57
N ASP A 48 -2.40 -7.15 12.26
CA ASP A 48 -2.53 -5.96 13.09
C ASP A 48 -4.00 -5.57 13.29
N ASP A 49 -4.26 -4.32 13.64
CA ASP A 49 -5.61 -3.82 13.91
C ASP A 49 -6.36 -3.45 12.60
N ILE A 50 -5.66 -3.48 11.46
CA ILE A 50 -6.17 -3.14 10.14
C ILE A 50 -6.58 -4.40 9.38
N ALA A 51 -5.71 -5.40 9.35
CA ALA A 51 -5.99 -6.71 8.78
C ALA A 51 -5.27 -7.80 9.57
N ALA A 52 -6.01 -8.84 9.96
CA ALA A 52 -5.49 -9.90 10.82
C ALA A 52 -6.16 -11.25 10.56
N VAL A 53 -5.42 -12.29 10.91
CA VAL A 53 -5.92 -13.67 10.93
C VAL A 53 -6.22 -14.05 12.38
N PHE A 54 -7.42 -14.57 12.59
CA PHE A 54 -7.91 -15.03 13.88
C PHE A 54 -8.16 -16.54 13.86
N ARG A 55 -7.95 -17.19 14.99
CA ARG A 55 -8.38 -18.58 15.24
C ARG A 55 -9.27 -18.62 16.47
N ARG A 56 -9.97 -19.74 16.66
CA ARG A 56 -10.59 -20.08 17.95
C ARG A 56 -9.48 -20.22 19.00
N ALA A 57 -9.73 -19.84 20.25
CA ALA A 57 -8.74 -19.90 21.33
C ALA A 57 -8.19 -21.32 21.54
N ASP A 58 -9.04 -22.34 21.36
CA ASP A 58 -8.66 -23.74 21.51
C ASP A 58 -7.71 -24.21 20.38
N ASP A 59 -7.69 -23.48 19.26
CA ASP A 59 -6.93 -23.76 18.04
C ASP A 59 -5.65 -22.90 17.90
N ALA A 60 -5.33 -22.09 18.92
CA ALA A 60 -4.20 -21.17 18.89
C ALA A 60 -2.86 -21.84 18.54
N ASP A 61 -2.60 -23.01 19.14
CA ASP A 61 -1.37 -23.81 18.96
C ASP A 61 -1.58 -25.03 18.04
N ALA A 62 -2.54 -24.98 17.11
CA ALA A 62 -2.88 -26.13 16.28
C ALA A 62 -1.72 -26.66 15.40
N GLU A 63 -0.70 -25.83 15.12
CA GLU A 63 0.53 -26.26 14.41
C GLU A 63 1.49 -27.06 15.30
N ARG A 64 1.37 -26.95 16.63
CA ARG A 64 2.28 -27.59 17.60
C ARG A 64 1.74 -28.90 18.13
N ARG A 65 0.49 -29.25 17.80
CA ARG A 65 -0.15 -30.49 18.22
C ARG A 65 -0.11 -31.48 17.06
N PRO A 66 0.29 -32.75 17.29
CA PRO A 66 0.22 -33.76 16.24
C PRO A 66 -1.22 -33.88 15.73
N ALA A 67 -1.39 -34.01 14.41
CA ALA A 67 -2.69 -34.08 13.72
C ALA A 67 -3.57 -35.26 14.18
N GLY A 68 -3.02 -36.18 14.98
CA GLY A 68 -3.67 -37.36 15.53
C GLY A 68 -4.77 -37.01 16.54
N GLY A 69 -5.97 -36.70 16.04
CA GLY A 69 -7.18 -36.57 16.83
C GLY A 69 -8.19 -35.52 16.36
N ARG A 70 -7.87 -34.69 15.36
CA ARG A 70 -8.81 -33.70 14.81
C ARG A 70 -9.60 -34.25 13.64
N GLU A 71 -10.92 -34.07 13.70
CA GLU A 71 -11.80 -34.22 12.54
C GLU A 71 -11.84 -32.89 11.77
N GLY A 72 -11.00 -32.75 10.75
CA GLY A 72 -11.06 -31.65 9.78
C GLY A 72 -10.04 -30.52 9.95
N PRO A 73 -10.04 -29.56 9.01
CA PRO A 73 -9.10 -28.44 9.01
C PRO A 73 -9.36 -27.46 10.15
N VAL A 74 -8.34 -26.71 10.54
CA VAL A 74 -8.45 -25.61 11.52
C VAL A 74 -8.97 -24.37 10.80
N PRO A 75 -10.16 -23.84 11.18
CA PRO A 75 -10.68 -22.63 10.58
C PRO A 75 -9.93 -21.39 11.08
N GLU A 76 -9.56 -20.54 10.13
CA GLU A 76 -8.91 -19.24 10.35
C GLU A 76 -9.77 -18.14 9.73
N ALA A 77 -10.12 -17.11 10.49
CA ALA A 77 -10.84 -15.96 9.98
C ALA A 77 -9.88 -14.85 9.58
N TYR A 78 -9.83 -14.52 8.29
CA TYR A 78 -9.16 -13.32 7.80
C TYR A 78 -10.13 -12.13 7.81
N VAL A 79 -9.84 -11.17 8.68
CA VAL A 79 -10.63 -9.96 8.87
C VAL A 79 -9.92 -8.80 8.19
N TRP A 80 -10.59 -8.15 7.24
CA TRP A 80 -9.99 -7.12 6.36
C TRP A 80 -10.83 -5.84 6.23
N CYS A 81 -11.99 -5.79 6.89
CA CYS A 81 -12.94 -4.68 6.76
C CYS A 81 -12.36 -3.31 7.16
N ASN A 82 -11.38 -3.29 8.06
CA ASN A 82 -10.75 -2.03 8.49
C ASN A 82 -9.82 -1.42 7.40
N LEU A 83 -9.47 -2.18 6.34
CA LEU A 83 -8.87 -1.63 5.12
C LEU A 83 -9.84 -0.72 4.35
N THR A 84 -11.14 -0.96 4.47
CA THR A 84 -12.18 -0.29 3.69
C THR A 84 -13.10 0.63 4.49
N SER A 85 -12.93 0.77 5.80
CA SER A 85 -13.83 1.57 6.66
C SER A 85 -13.18 2.75 7.42
N GLY A 86 -11.87 3.01 7.30
CA GLY A 86 -11.18 4.00 8.16
C GLY A 86 -10.31 5.10 7.50
N ASN A 87 -10.17 6.21 8.27
CA ASN A 87 -9.22 7.35 8.22
C ASN A 87 -9.32 8.43 7.12
N SER A 88 -9.13 9.69 7.53
CA SER A 88 -8.97 10.92 6.72
C SER A 88 -7.82 10.87 5.70
N THR A 89 -6.80 10.05 5.95
CA THR A 89 -5.74 9.72 4.97
C THR A 89 -6.29 9.07 3.71
N ARG A 90 -7.57 8.69 3.65
CA ARG A 90 -8.21 8.27 2.40
C ARG A 90 -8.22 9.33 1.31
N ALA A 91 -8.20 10.62 1.63
CA ALA A 91 -8.06 11.65 0.61
C ALA A 91 -6.74 11.49 -0.19
N LEU A 92 -5.68 11.00 0.47
CA LEU A 92 -4.39 10.71 -0.18
C LEU A 92 -4.53 9.61 -1.24
N TRP A 93 -5.51 8.70 -1.13
CA TRP A 93 -5.74 7.68 -2.15
C TRP A 93 -6.06 8.29 -3.50
N LEU A 94 -6.73 9.44 -3.59
CA LEU A 94 -7.02 10.06 -4.89
C LEU A 94 -5.73 10.52 -5.58
N LEU A 95 -4.78 11.06 -4.82
CA LEU A 95 -3.46 11.44 -5.32
C LEU A 95 -2.63 10.22 -5.72
N LEU A 96 -2.73 9.13 -4.95
CA LEU A 96 -1.97 7.90 -5.16
C LEU A 96 -2.64 6.91 -6.13
N LEU A 97 -3.91 7.13 -6.48
CA LEU A 97 -4.68 6.28 -7.39
C LEU A 97 -3.95 6.00 -8.71
N PRO A 98 -3.38 6.99 -9.43
CA PRO A 98 -2.63 6.69 -10.65
C PRO A 98 -1.43 5.78 -10.41
N PHE A 99 -0.73 5.91 -9.27
CA PHE A 99 0.38 5.01 -8.90
C PHE A 99 -0.12 3.61 -8.59
N MET A 100 -1.25 3.48 -7.90
CA MET A 100 -1.88 2.19 -7.61
C MET A 100 -2.23 1.46 -8.91
N VAL A 101 -2.79 2.15 -9.91
CA VAL A 101 -3.12 1.56 -11.21
C VAL A 101 -1.88 1.05 -11.94
N VAL A 102 -0.78 1.82 -11.92
CA VAL A 102 0.49 1.37 -12.52
C VAL A 102 1.06 0.16 -11.77
N ASN A 103 0.99 0.16 -10.44
CA ASN A 103 1.39 -0.99 -9.63
C ASN A 103 0.56 -2.23 -9.96
N LEU A 104 -0.77 -2.10 -10.06
CA LEU A 104 -1.66 -3.19 -10.47
C LEU A 104 -1.31 -3.71 -11.86
N ALA A 105 -1.07 -2.81 -12.83
CA ALA A 105 -0.66 -3.18 -14.17
C ALA A 105 0.64 -4.01 -14.16
N HIS A 106 1.60 -3.69 -13.29
CA HIS A 106 2.80 -4.48 -13.11
C HIS A 106 2.49 -5.95 -12.75
N TRP A 107 1.56 -6.17 -11.82
CA TRP A 107 1.13 -7.50 -11.38
C TRP A 107 0.26 -8.23 -12.41
N MET A 108 -0.49 -7.50 -13.23
CA MET A 108 -1.30 -8.05 -14.33
C MET A 108 -0.49 -8.46 -15.57
N ARG A 109 0.84 -8.55 -15.47
CA ARG A 109 1.74 -8.87 -16.60
C ARG A 109 1.37 -10.23 -17.22
N PRO A 110 1.04 -10.29 -18.53
CA PRO A 110 0.61 -11.52 -19.17
C PRO A 110 1.70 -12.61 -19.22
N THR A 111 1.33 -13.86 -18.92
CA THR A 111 2.17 -15.05 -19.10
C THR A 111 2.20 -15.48 -20.57
N ALA A 112 2.92 -14.73 -21.42
CA ALA A 112 2.99 -15.05 -22.84
C ALA A 112 4.19 -15.96 -23.17
N HIS A 113 3.91 -17.26 -23.32
CA HIS A 113 4.86 -18.23 -23.86
C HIS A 113 5.24 -17.83 -25.31
N GLY A 114 6.53 -17.77 -25.62
CA GLY A 114 7.04 -17.44 -26.96
C GLY A 114 7.13 -15.95 -27.34
N ARG A 115 6.54 -15.01 -26.58
CA ARG A 115 6.53 -13.56 -26.93
C ARG A 115 7.44 -12.69 -26.04
N ARG A 116 8.65 -13.16 -25.73
CA ARG A 116 9.59 -12.50 -24.78
C ARG A 116 9.81 -11.00 -25.03
N ARG A 117 9.85 -10.54 -26.29
CA ARG A 117 10.01 -9.11 -26.62
C ARG A 117 8.81 -8.26 -26.20
N ALA A 118 7.59 -8.71 -26.47
CA ALA A 118 6.37 -8.00 -26.10
C ALA A 118 6.22 -7.88 -24.58
N VAL A 119 6.56 -8.94 -23.84
CA VAL A 119 6.49 -8.94 -22.38
C VAL A 119 7.56 -8.02 -21.75
N ARG A 120 8.75 -7.91 -22.37
CA ARG A 120 9.76 -6.92 -21.98
C ARG A 120 9.32 -5.49 -22.26
N LEU A 121 8.74 -5.23 -23.45
CA LEU A 121 8.21 -3.92 -23.80
C LEU A 121 7.11 -3.49 -22.83
N TYR A 122 6.17 -4.38 -22.50
CA TYR A 122 5.15 -4.11 -21.49
C TYR A 122 5.77 -3.70 -20.15
N GLY A 123 6.75 -4.47 -19.66
CA GLY A 123 7.45 -4.15 -18.41
C GLY A 123 8.17 -2.79 -18.47
N LEU A 124 8.79 -2.44 -19.60
CA LEU A 124 9.42 -1.14 -19.80
C LEU A 124 8.38 -0.01 -19.76
N LEU A 125 7.27 -0.15 -20.47
CA LEU A 125 6.21 0.87 -20.53
C LEU A 125 5.58 1.12 -19.15
N VAL A 126 5.32 0.05 -18.38
CA VAL A 126 4.82 0.18 -17.01
C VAL A 126 5.82 0.92 -16.11
N ARG A 127 7.12 0.63 -16.23
CA ARG A 127 8.18 1.34 -15.48
C ARG A 127 8.28 2.81 -15.88
N LEU A 128 8.21 3.11 -17.18
CA LEU A 128 8.21 4.49 -17.68
C LEU A 128 6.98 5.25 -17.20
N ALA A 129 5.80 4.63 -17.20
CA ALA A 129 4.59 5.24 -16.66
C ALA A 129 4.74 5.60 -15.17
N GLY A 130 5.28 4.68 -14.36
CA GLY A 130 5.55 4.95 -12.94
C GLY A 130 6.57 6.07 -12.73
N LEU A 131 7.64 6.10 -13.54
CA LEU A 131 8.63 7.17 -13.51
C LEU A 131 7.99 8.52 -13.89
N SER A 132 7.22 8.57 -14.96
CA SER A 132 6.54 9.79 -15.42
C SER A 132 5.58 10.34 -14.37
N LEU A 133 4.80 9.49 -13.69
CA LEU A 133 3.93 9.91 -12.59
C LEU A 133 4.72 10.50 -11.43
N THR A 134 5.86 9.89 -11.08
CA THR A 134 6.74 10.39 -10.02
C THR A 134 7.30 11.77 -10.38
N VAL A 135 7.77 11.93 -11.63
CA VAL A 135 8.26 13.21 -12.14
C VAL A 135 7.16 14.27 -12.13
N LEU A 136 5.96 13.94 -12.60
CA LEU A 136 4.82 14.86 -12.60
C LEU A 136 4.44 15.31 -11.20
N LEU A 137 4.40 14.39 -10.24
CA LEU A 137 4.10 14.69 -8.85
C LEU A 137 5.13 15.65 -8.23
N VAL A 138 6.42 15.38 -8.45
CA VAL A 138 7.50 16.26 -7.96
C VAL A 138 7.49 17.61 -8.67
N ALA A 139 7.25 17.64 -9.98
CA ALA A 139 7.14 18.88 -10.75
C ALA A 139 5.97 19.75 -10.26
N ALA A 140 4.81 19.15 -9.98
CA ALA A 140 3.67 19.87 -9.39
C ALA A 140 4.02 20.46 -8.02
N ALA A 141 4.75 19.73 -7.19
CA ALA A 141 5.24 20.27 -5.90
C ALA A 141 6.23 21.42 -6.10
N CYS A 142 7.12 21.33 -7.10
CA CYS A 142 8.01 22.43 -7.48
C CYS A 142 7.23 23.67 -7.94
N GLU A 143 6.22 23.54 -8.80
CA GLU A 143 5.42 24.69 -9.24
C GLU A 143 4.71 25.37 -8.07
N VAL A 144 4.06 24.60 -7.19
CA VAL A 144 3.35 25.18 -6.05
C VAL A 144 4.32 25.87 -5.09
N ALA A 145 5.42 25.22 -4.73
CA ALA A 145 6.35 25.73 -3.72
C ALA A 145 7.27 26.84 -4.26
N LEU A 146 7.93 26.60 -5.38
CA LEU A 146 8.94 27.50 -5.92
C LEU A 146 8.31 28.65 -6.71
N ASP A 147 7.38 28.34 -7.61
CA ASP A 147 6.81 29.33 -8.51
C ASP A 147 5.66 30.10 -7.84
N LEU A 148 4.57 29.42 -7.46
CA LEU A 148 3.40 30.11 -6.92
C LEU A 148 3.67 30.75 -5.55
N ALA A 149 4.25 30.00 -4.60
CA ALA A 149 4.44 30.50 -3.24
C ALA A 149 5.68 31.41 -3.11
N ALA A 150 6.87 30.90 -3.44
CA ALA A 150 8.13 31.60 -3.16
C ALA A 150 8.49 32.67 -4.20
N TRP A 151 8.15 32.48 -5.48
CA TRP A 151 8.44 33.46 -6.52
C TRP A 151 7.32 34.49 -6.65
N GLN A 152 6.10 34.05 -6.95
CA GLN A 152 4.98 34.93 -7.25
C GLN A 152 4.36 35.54 -5.99
N CYS A 153 3.87 34.74 -5.05
CA CYS A 153 3.14 35.26 -3.88
C CYS A 153 4.05 36.02 -2.91
N ALA A 154 5.19 35.44 -2.50
CA ALA A 154 6.14 36.14 -1.64
C ALA A 154 6.78 37.36 -2.32
N GLY A 155 6.90 37.36 -3.66
CA GLY A 155 7.33 38.52 -4.46
C GLY A 155 6.29 39.63 -4.52
N THR A 156 5.01 39.34 -4.25
CA THR A 156 3.90 40.28 -4.40
C THR A 156 3.37 40.71 -3.04
N ARG A 157 3.56 42.00 -2.70
CA ARG A 157 3.18 42.56 -1.38
C ARG A 157 1.74 42.24 -0.97
N ALA A 158 0.77 42.46 -1.86
CA ALA A 158 -0.64 42.19 -1.57
C ALA A 158 -0.94 40.71 -1.28
N CYS A 159 -0.22 39.78 -1.93
CA CYS A 159 -0.39 38.34 -1.70
C CYS A 159 0.21 37.92 -0.35
N ALA A 160 1.41 38.43 -0.03
CA ALA A 160 2.10 38.16 1.22
C ALA A 160 1.41 38.79 2.45
N GLU A 161 0.80 39.97 2.31
CA GLU A 161 -0.01 40.59 3.36
C GLU A 161 -1.27 39.76 3.66
N ARG A 162 -1.88 39.17 2.62
CA ARG A 162 -3.03 38.27 2.79
C ARG A 162 -2.67 36.92 3.41
N HIS A 163 -1.44 36.44 3.16
CA HIS A 163 -0.92 35.18 3.69
C HIS A 163 0.24 35.48 4.64
N SER A 164 -0.08 35.91 5.87
CA SER A 164 0.92 36.36 6.86
C SER A 164 2.04 35.36 7.15
N TRP A 165 1.80 34.05 6.97
CA TRP A 165 2.81 33.00 7.09
C TRP A 165 3.93 33.09 6.02
N LEU A 166 3.69 33.78 4.90
CA LEU A 166 4.68 34.10 3.86
C LEU A 166 5.36 35.47 4.09
N GLY A 167 4.91 36.26 5.07
CA GLY A 167 5.38 37.63 5.29
C GLY A 167 6.90 37.73 5.48
N PHE A 168 7.51 36.76 6.17
CA PHE A 168 8.97 36.73 6.38
C PHE A 168 9.79 36.47 5.10
N LEU A 169 9.16 35.93 4.05
CA LEU A 169 9.76 35.73 2.73
C LEU A 169 9.53 36.92 1.79
N SER A 170 8.66 37.87 2.17
CA SER A 170 8.30 38.99 1.32
C SER A 170 9.17 40.22 1.62
N PRO A 171 9.82 40.81 0.60
CA PRO A 171 10.61 42.03 0.79
C PRO A 171 9.79 43.19 1.36
N GLY A 172 8.53 43.31 0.92
CA GLY A 172 7.66 44.43 1.28
C GLY A 172 7.02 44.32 2.66
N THR A 173 6.97 43.13 3.25
CA THR A 173 6.38 42.89 4.58
C THR A 173 7.45 42.69 5.66
N SER A 174 8.66 42.26 5.28
CA SER A 174 9.78 42.00 6.19
C SER A 174 10.83 43.11 6.20
N ASP A 175 10.56 44.26 5.59
CA ASP A 175 11.50 45.39 5.42
C ASP A 175 12.87 44.96 4.88
N GLY A 176 12.89 44.03 3.91
CA GLY A 176 14.14 43.49 3.36
C GLY A 176 14.84 42.45 4.26
N GLY A 177 14.09 41.75 5.12
CA GLY A 177 14.62 40.72 6.01
C GLY A 177 15.45 39.62 5.32
N TRP A 178 16.27 38.91 6.09
CA TRP A 178 17.28 37.96 5.60
C TRP A 178 16.77 36.93 4.57
N TRP A 179 15.55 36.45 4.74
CA TRP A 179 14.92 35.43 3.90
C TRP A 179 14.21 35.99 2.66
N SER A 180 14.08 37.31 2.55
CA SER A 180 13.31 37.96 1.47
C SER A 180 14.04 37.98 0.12
N THR A 181 15.37 37.80 0.13
CA THR A 181 16.17 37.71 -1.09
C THR A 181 15.73 36.53 -1.97
N PRO A 182 15.61 36.70 -3.31
CA PRO A 182 15.05 35.67 -4.20
C PRO A 182 15.72 34.30 -4.09
N GLY A 183 17.05 34.25 -4.00
CA GLY A 183 17.77 32.99 -3.88
C GLY A 183 17.47 32.23 -2.59
N ARG A 184 17.32 32.93 -1.46
CA ARG A 184 17.13 32.28 -0.15
C ARG A 184 15.71 31.77 0.04
N ARG A 185 14.69 32.53 -0.38
CA ARG A 185 13.30 32.05 -0.33
C ARG A 185 13.07 30.85 -1.25
N LEU A 186 13.68 30.83 -2.43
CA LEU A 186 13.63 29.68 -3.34
C LEU A 186 14.36 28.47 -2.74
N ALA A 187 15.53 28.68 -2.12
CA ALA A 187 16.26 27.60 -1.44
C ALA A 187 15.44 27.00 -0.29
N LEU A 188 14.76 27.84 0.51
CA LEU A 188 13.86 27.36 1.56
C LEU A 188 12.67 26.59 0.98
N ALA A 189 12.04 27.11 -0.08
CA ALA A 189 10.92 26.45 -0.72
C ALA A 189 11.29 25.12 -1.40
N ALA A 190 12.54 24.97 -1.86
CA ALA A 190 13.06 23.71 -2.41
C ALA A 190 13.11 22.56 -1.39
N LEU A 191 13.02 22.85 -0.09
CA LEU A 191 12.87 21.83 0.94
C LEU A 191 11.58 21.01 0.76
N VAL A 192 10.52 21.58 0.18
CA VAL A 192 9.24 20.89 -0.04
C VAL A 192 9.39 19.75 -1.06
N PRO A 193 9.81 19.98 -2.32
CA PRO A 193 10.02 18.89 -3.27
C PRO A 193 11.13 17.93 -2.81
N ALA A 194 12.19 18.42 -2.15
CA ALA A 194 13.25 17.56 -1.60
C ALA A 194 12.72 16.60 -0.52
N ALA A 195 11.91 17.12 0.41
CA ALA A 195 11.26 16.31 1.45
C ALA A 195 10.28 15.30 0.84
N LEU A 196 9.51 15.68 -0.18
CA LEU A 196 8.62 14.78 -0.90
C LEU A 196 9.41 13.64 -1.56
N THR A 197 10.49 13.94 -2.28
CA THR A 197 11.35 12.92 -2.88
C THR A 197 11.97 12.01 -1.82
N GLY A 198 12.48 12.58 -0.73
CA GLY A 198 13.03 11.82 0.40
C GLY A 198 11.99 10.90 1.06
N LEU A 199 10.75 11.37 1.21
CA LEU A 199 9.64 10.58 1.73
C LEU A 199 9.29 9.42 0.80
N LEU A 200 9.16 9.67 -0.50
CA LEU A 200 8.88 8.61 -1.49
C LEU A 200 9.97 7.54 -1.50
N TRP A 201 11.24 7.97 -1.44
CA TRP A 201 12.39 7.08 -1.32
C TRP A 201 12.33 6.23 -0.04
N PHE A 202 12.10 6.87 1.11
CA PHE A 202 12.00 6.20 2.39
C PHE A 202 10.86 5.16 2.40
N LEU A 203 9.69 5.53 1.89
CA LEU A 203 8.53 4.63 1.82
C LEU A 203 8.82 3.43 0.90
N ALA A 204 9.45 3.65 -0.26
CA ALA A 204 9.82 2.58 -1.17
C ALA A 204 10.81 1.59 -0.55
N LEU A 205 11.80 2.07 0.21
CA LEU A 205 12.73 1.21 0.95
C LEU A 205 12.01 0.41 2.04
N ARG A 206 11.13 1.05 2.79
CA ARG A 206 10.41 0.41 3.89
C ARG A 206 9.49 -0.69 3.36
N THR A 207 8.69 -0.43 2.33
CA THR A 207 7.79 -1.43 1.74
C THR A 207 8.56 -2.61 1.17
N TRP A 208 9.65 -2.37 0.45
CA TRP A 208 10.51 -3.43 -0.05
C TRP A 208 11.05 -4.31 1.08
N SER A 209 11.58 -3.68 2.15
CA SER A 209 12.11 -4.41 3.31
C SER A 209 11.07 -5.24 4.06
N ALA A 210 9.82 -4.77 4.15
CA ALA A 210 8.78 -5.43 4.94
C ALA A 210 8.14 -6.63 4.21
N TYR A 211 7.96 -6.53 2.89
CA TYR A 211 7.23 -7.53 2.12
C TYR A 211 8.12 -8.54 1.36
N GLU A 212 9.30 -8.16 0.89
CA GLU A 212 10.19 -9.08 0.15
C GLU A 212 11.20 -9.83 1.03
N SER A 213 11.35 -9.46 2.31
CA SER A 213 12.28 -10.13 3.24
C SER A 213 11.74 -11.42 3.87
N GLN A 214 10.48 -11.77 3.62
CA GLN A 214 9.87 -13.01 4.13
C GLN A 214 10.49 -14.20 3.40
N GLN A 215 11.43 -14.89 4.05
CA GLN A 215 11.92 -16.18 3.56
C GLN A 215 10.77 -17.20 3.64
N PRO A 216 10.56 -18.03 2.61
CA PRO A 216 9.59 -19.10 2.70
C PRO A 216 9.92 -19.98 3.91
N MET A 217 8.90 -20.27 4.73
CA MET A 217 9.06 -21.17 5.88
C MET A 217 9.60 -22.51 5.37
N THR A 218 10.65 -22.99 6.03
CA THR A 218 11.30 -24.27 5.72
C THR A 218 10.53 -25.43 6.33
#